data_AF-A0A440M3L5-F1
#
_entry.id   AF-A0A440M3L5-F1
#
_cell.length_a   1.000
_cell.length_b   1.000
_cell.length_c   1.000
_cell.angle_alpha   90.00
_cell.angle_beta   90.00
_cell.angle_gamma   90.00
#
_symmetry.space_group_name_H-M   'P 1'
#
loop_
_entity.id
_entity.type
_entity.pdbx_description
1 polymer ?
#
loop_
_entity_poly.entity_id
_entity_poly.type
_entity_poly.pdbx_seq_one_letter_code
_entity_poly.pdbx_strand_id
1 'polypeptide(L)'
;MARPVEIGDRVAVIATVTERVEDRVTVAIPTDCHTYSIVEPNAKPGDKLQFEGEVVHVDEDLGRTTIQVLGRITVDTRSVKMMRKYRQRRLPPANSSDQHRPDAGTAPRPRRSA
;
A
#
# COMPACT_ATOMS: atom_id res chain seq x y z
N MET A 1 21.51 -0.76 14.07
CA MET A 1 20.26 -0.22 14.65
C MET A 1 19.18 -0.29 13.57
N ALA A 2 18.30 -1.29 13.63
CA ALA A 2 17.14 -1.36 12.74
C ALA A 2 16.10 -0.35 13.25
N ARG A 3 15.61 0.53 12.37
CA ARG A 3 14.58 1.51 12.74
C ARG A 3 13.28 0.76 13.05
N PRO A 4 12.48 1.22 14.04
CA PRO A 4 11.17 0.63 14.28
C PRO A 4 10.32 0.75 13.01
N VAL A 5 9.60 -0.34 12.71
CA VAL A 5 8.62 -0.41 11.63
C VAL A 5 7.30 0.07 12.20
N GLU A 6 6.63 1.00 11.52
CA GLU A 6 5.39 1.59 11.98
C GLU A 6 4.21 1.15 11.11
N ILE A 7 2.99 1.22 11.65
CA ILE A 7 1.76 0.97 10.86
C ILE A 7 1.68 2.01 9.74
N GLY A 8 1.41 1.55 8.51
CA GLY A 8 1.42 2.35 7.29
C GLY A 8 2.76 2.34 6.54
N ASP A 9 3.85 1.85 7.15
CA ASP A 9 5.11 1.69 6.42
C ASP A 9 4.97 0.63 5.32
N ARG A 10 5.62 0.88 4.18
CA ARG A 10 5.75 -0.11 3.11
C ARG A 10 7.02 -0.91 3.28
N VAL A 11 6.83 -2.22 3.45
CA VAL A 11 7.92 -3.17 3.64
C VAL A 11 7.82 -4.28 2.60
N ALA A 12 8.95 -4.92 2.34
CA ALA A 12 9.03 -6.07 1.46
C ALA A 12 9.36 -7.32 2.27
N VAL A 13 8.63 -8.41 2.00
CA VAL A 13 8.96 -9.75 2.49
C VAL A 13 9.44 -10.62 1.35
N ILE A 14 10.33 -11.55 1.69
CA ILE A 14 10.84 -12.54 0.74
C ILE A 14 10.13 -13.86 1.05
N ALA A 15 9.34 -14.35 0.11
CA ALA A 15 8.81 -15.71 0.16
C ALA A 15 9.55 -16.57 -0.86
N THR A 16 9.68 -17.85 -0.57
CA THR A 16 10.28 -18.82 -1.48
C THR A 16 9.17 -19.65 -2.09
N VAL A 17 9.18 -19.78 -3.41
CA VAL A 17 8.25 -20.67 -4.10
C VAL A 17 8.64 -22.11 -3.76
N THR A 18 7.75 -22.84 -3.10
CA THR A 18 7.97 -24.25 -2.79
C THR A 18 7.42 -25.13 -3.89
N GLU A 19 6.23 -24.81 -4.39
CA GLU A 19 5.52 -25.65 -5.35
C GLU A 19 4.84 -24.79 -6.41
N ARG A 20 4.72 -25.32 -7.63
CA ARG A 20 3.93 -24.72 -8.70
C ARG A 20 2.84 -25.69 -9.11
N VAL A 21 1.60 -25.21 -9.11
CA VAL A 21 0.39 -25.92 -9.51
C VAL A 21 -0.29 -25.13 -10.62
N GLU A 22 -0.12 -25.56 -11.87
CA GLU A 22 -0.67 -24.91 -13.08
C GLU A 22 -0.28 -23.41 -13.18
N ASP A 23 -1.25 -22.53 -12.96
CA ASP A 23 -1.12 -21.07 -12.97
C ASP A 23 -0.90 -20.46 -11.58
N ARG A 24 -0.92 -21.30 -10.53
CA ARG A 24 -0.72 -20.90 -9.15
C ARG A 24 0.62 -21.41 -8.63
N VAL A 25 1.25 -20.63 -7.78
CA VAL A 25 2.45 -21.03 -7.06
C VAL A 25 2.20 -20.95 -5.57
N THR A 26 2.66 -21.97 -4.86
CA THR A 26 2.66 -22.01 -3.41
C THR A 26 3.98 -21.42 -2.94
N VAL A 27 3.89 -20.34 -2.18
CA VAL A 27 5.04 -19.67 -1.58
C VAL A 27 5.04 -19.93 -0.07
N ALA A 28 6.21 -20.27 0.45
CA ALA A 28 6.46 -20.37 1.87
C ALA A 28 7.31 -19.18 2.31
N ILE A 29 6.88 -18.51 3.38
CA ILE A 29 7.68 -17.47 4.01
C ILE A 29 8.46 -18.16 5.13
N PRO A 30 9.81 -18.13 5.13
CA PRO A 30 10.60 -18.88 6.12
C PRO A 30 10.32 -18.46 7.57
N THR A 31 9.76 -17.27 7.76
CA THR A 31 9.45 -16.67 9.05
C THR A 31 8.01 -16.90 9.49
N ASP A 32 7.16 -17.47 8.63
CA ASP A 32 5.76 -17.78 8.93
C ASP A 32 5.53 -19.28 8.69
N CYS A 33 4.71 -19.92 9.53
CA CYS A 33 4.42 -21.34 9.36
C CYS A 33 3.37 -21.61 8.27
N HIS A 34 2.89 -20.58 7.58
CA HIS A 34 1.85 -20.69 6.57
C HIS A 34 2.40 -20.63 5.15
N THR A 35 1.80 -21.45 4.29
CA THR A 35 1.99 -21.40 2.84
C THR A 35 0.88 -20.59 2.20
N TYR A 36 1.23 -19.74 1.25
CA TYR A 36 0.29 -18.89 0.52
C TYR A 36 0.25 -19.31 -0.94
N SER A 37 -0.96 -19.48 -1.48
CA SER A 37 -1.14 -19.78 -2.90
C SER A 37 -1.43 -18.49 -3.66
N ILE A 38 -0.59 -18.18 -4.63
CA ILE A 38 -0.66 -16.94 -5.41
C ILE A 38 -0.70 -17.26 -6.89
N VAL A 39 -1.31 -16.39 -7.69
CA VAL A 39 -1.29 -16.54 -9.16
C VAL A 39 -0.05 -15.83 -9.67
N GLU A 40 1.02 -16.59 -9.90
CA GLU A 40 2.28 -16.07 -10.45
C GLU A 40 2.77 -17.04 -11.55
N PRO A 41 2.34 -16.82 -12.81
CA PRO A 41 2.61 -17.77 -13.90
C PRO A 41 4.07 -17.81 -14.32
N ASN A 42 4.85 -16.79 -13.97
CA ASN A 42 6.26 -16.65 -14.35
C ASN A 42 7.23 -17.19 -13.29
N ALA A 43 6.75 -17.42 -12.07
CA ALA A 43 7.58 -17.90 -10.98
C ALA A 43 7.86 -19.40 -11.08
N LYS A 44 9.08 -19.80 -10.71
CA LYS A 44 9.53 -21.20 -10.70
C LYS A 44 9.67 -21.72 -9.27
N PRO A 45 9.47 -23.04 -9.02
CA PRO A 45 9.80 -23.63 -7.73
C PRO A 45 11.28 -23.39 -7.41
N GLY A 46 11.54 -22.88 -6.21
CA GLY A 46 12.87 -22.45 -5.75
C GLY A 46 13.16 -20.96 -5.94
N ASP A 47 12.35 -20.22 -6.70
CA ASP A 47 12.53 -18.77 -6.82
C ASP A 47 12.17 -18.04 -5.53
N LYS A 48 12.86 -16.93 -5.29
CA LYS A 48 12.56 -16.01 -4.19
C LYS A 48 11.76 -14.85 -4.75
N LEU A 49 10.48 -14.79 -4.37
CA LEU A 49 9.59 -13.71 -4.73
C LEU A 49 9.57 -12.67 -3.62
N GLN A 50 9.66 -11.41 -4.03
CA GLN A 50 9.56 -10.28 -3.14
C GLN A 50 8.13 -9.73 -3.18
N PHE A 51 7.46 -9.73 -2.03
CA PHE A 51 6.12 -9.19 -1.87
C PHE A 51 6.21 -7.87 -1.12
N GLU A 52 5.73 -6.80 -1.74
CA GLU A 52 5.65 -5.48 -1.12
C GLU A 52 4.27 -5.25 -0.52
N GLY A 53 4.24 -4.92 0.77
CA GLY A 53 3.01 -4.75 1.54
C GLY A 53 3.03 -3.54 2.43
N GLU A 54 1.84 -3.15 2.86
CA GLU A 54 1.66 -2.14 3.89
C GLU A 54 1.53 -2.81 5.25
N VAL A 55 2.21 -2.27 6.26
CA VAL A 55 2.11 -2.74 7.63
C VAL A 55 0.76 -2.33 8.21
N VAL A 56 -0.04 -3.31 8.60
CA VAL A 56 -1.37 -3.10 9.21
C VAL A 56 -1.37 -3.32 10.72
N HIS A 57 -0.40 -4.07 11.24
CA HIS A 57 -0.25 -4.32 12.67
C HIS A 57 1.21 -4.59 13.02
N VAL A 58 1.66 -4.11 14.18
CA VAL A 58 3.01 -4.36 14.71
C VAL A 58 2.87 -4.81 16.16
N ASP A 59 3.30 -6.03 16.45
CA ASP A 59 3.46 -6.55 17.81
C ASP A 59 4.90 -6.32 18.25
N GLU A 60 5.15 -5.22 18.93
CA GLU A 60 6.48 -4.88 19.46
C GLU A 60 6.95 -5.87 20.54
N ASP A 61 6.01 -6.40 21.35
CA ASP A 61 6.29 -7.37 22.41
C ASP A 61 6.81 -8.72 21.88
N LEU A 62 6.27 -9.17 20.74
CA LEU A 62 6.63 -10.44 20.10
C LEU A 62 7.63 -10.26 18.96
N GLY A 63 7.95 -9.02 18.57
CA GLY A 63 8.77 -8.72 17.41
C GLY A 63 8.15 -9.16 16.08
N ARG A 64 6.81 -9.19 16.00
CA ARG A 64 6.07 -9.61 14.80
C ARG A 64 5.41 -8.41 14.13
N THR A 65 5.40 -8.41 12.81
CA THR A 65 4.76 -7.40 11.98
C THR A 65 3.79 -8.09 11.04
N THR A 66 2.54 -7.64 11.03
CA THR A 66 1.53 -8.09 10.07
C THR A 66 1.44 -7.09 8.93
N ILE A 67 1.62 -7.58 7.72
CA ILE A 67 1.54 -6.83 6.49
C ILE A 67 0.36 -7.30 5.65
N GLN A 68 -0.25 -6.36 4.95
CA GLN A 68 -1.29 -6.63 3.97
C GLN A 68 -0.69 -6.57 2.57
N VAL A 69 -0.64 -7.73 1.90
CA VAL A 69 -0.24 -7.84 0.48
C VAL A 69 -1.31 -8.60 -0.30
N LEU A 70 -1.28 -9.92 -0.20
CA LEU A 70 -2.23 -10.86 -0.81
C LEU A 70 -3.30 -11.32 0.19
N GLY A 71 -2.99 -11.13 1.47
CA GLY A 71 -3.77 -11.45 2.65
C GLY A 71 -3.08 -10.80 3.86
N ARG A 72 -3.51 -11.15 5.07
CA ARG A 72 -2.80 -10.77 6.30
C ARG A 72 -1.67 -11.77 6.52
N ILE A 73 -0.44 -11.28 6.44
CA ILE A 73 0.75 -12.10 6.60
C ILE A 73 1.50 -11.57 7.81
N THR A 74 1.70 -12.42 8.82
CA THR A 74 2.47 -12.08 10.02
C THR A 74 3.87 -12.64 9.89
N VAL A 75 4.87 -11.77 9.97
CA VAL A 75 6.29 -12.11 9.84
C VAL A 75 7.10 -11.46 10.95
N ASP A 76 8.31 -11.93 11.20
CA ASP A 76 9.22 -11.27 12.13
C ASP A 76 9.68 -9.92 11.57
N THR A 77 9.68 -8.89 12.43
CA THR A 77 10.09 -7.53 12.08
C THR A 77 11.55 -7.47 11.58
N ARG A 78 12.39 -8.45 11.91
CA ARG A 78 13.78 -8.53 11.42
C ARG A 78 13.88 -9.14 10.02
N SER A 79 12.87 -9.89 9.60
CA SER A 79 12.80 -10.53 8.27
C SER A 79 12.19 -9.62 7.22
N VAL A 80 11.52 -8.53 7.62
CA VAL A 80 11.02 -7.52 6.67
C VAL A 80 12.14 -6.59 6.22
N LYS A 81 12.19 -6.32 4.92
CA LYS A 81 13.05 -5.30 4.35
C LYS A 81 12.27 -4.00 4.22
N MET A 82 12.67 -2.98 4.96
CA MET A 82 12.07 -1.64 4.86
C MET A 82 12.33 -1.07 3.45
N MET A 83 11.26 -0.79 2.70
CA MET A 83 11.35 -0.24 1.35
C MET A 83 11.08 1.26 1.35
N ARG A 84 9.90 1.66 1.86
CA ARG A 84 9.47 3.05 1.93
C ARG A 84 8.83 3.32 3.27
N LYS A 85 9.39 4.27 4.00
CA LYS A 85 8.70 4.86 5.14
C LYS A 85 7.45 5.58 4.66
N TYR A 86 6.36 5.45 5.41
CA TYR A 86 5.14 6.19 5.19
C TYR A 86 5.44 7.68 5.26
N ARG A 87 5.59 8.32 4.10
CA ARG A 87 5.46 9.78 4.02
C ARG A 87 3.97 10.02 3.93
N GLN A 88 3.37 10.36 5.07
CA GLN A 88 2.04 10.95 5.14
C GLN A 88 1.98 12.03 4.06
N ARG A 89 1.31 11.69 2.95
CA ARG A 89 1.23 12.58 1.80
C ARG A 89 0.40 13.73 2.33
N ARG A 90 1.05 14.86 2.61
CA ARG A 90 0.35 16.15 2.70
C ARG A 90 -0.45 16.23 1.40
N LEU A 91 -1.73 15.91 1.50
CA LEU A 91 -2.68 16.24 0.46
C LEU A 91 -2.55 17.75 0.28
N PRO A 92 -2.32 18.27 -0.94
CA PRO A 92 -2.61 19.68 -1.17
C PRO A 92 -4.09 19.87 -0.80
N PRO A 93 -4.46 20.99 -0.14
CA PRO A 93 -5.85 21.22 0.23
C PRO A 93 -6.72 21.07 -1.03
N ALA A 94 -7.66 20.14 -0.96
CA ALA A 94 -8.74 20.03 -1.92
C ALA A 94 -9.71 21.19 -1.69
N ASN A 95 -10.18 21.79 -2.80
CA ASN A 95 -11.19 22.86 -2.93
C ASN A 95 -10.69 24.30 -2.71
N SER A 96 -11.07 25.30 -3.51
CA SER A 96 -12.30 25.39 -4.32
C SER A 96 -12.05 26.05 -5.67
N SER A 97 -12.39 25.34 -6.74
CA SER A 97 -12.80 25.97 -8.00
C SER A 97 -14.17 26.60 -7.77
N ASP A 98 -14.19 27.90 -7.46
CA ASP A 98 -15.37 28.72 -7.69
C ASP A 98 -15.45 29.03 -9.19
N GLN A 99 -15.86 28.01 -9.95
CA GLN A 99 -16.47 28.23 -11.26
C GLN A 99 -17.97 28.34 -11.03
N HIS A 100 -18.41 29.49 -10.51
CA HIS A 100 -19.78 29.93 -10.69
C HIS A 100 -19.80 31.08 -11.69
N ARG A 101 -19.86 30.72 -12.97
CA ARG A 101 -20.41 31.57 -14.02
C ARG A 101 -21.61 30.81 -14.58
N PRO A 102 -22.81 31.28 -14.26
CA PRO A 102 -23.59 32.07 -15.20
C PRO A 102 -24.15 33.33 -14.47
N ASP A 103 -24.46 34.45 -15.09
CA ASP A 103 -25.44 34.60 -16.16
C ASP A 103 -25.23 35.95 -16.86
N ALA A 104 -25.52 35.97 -18.15
CA ALA A 104 -25.63 37.19 -18.92
C ALA A 104 -27.00 37.82 -18.66
N GLY A 105 -27.03 39.11 -18.35
CA GLY A 105 -28.25 39.92 -18.51
C GLY A 105 -28.55 40.81 -17.32
N THR A 106 -28.14 42.08 -17.41
CA THR A 106 -29.03 43.25 -17.37
C THR A 106 -28.15 44.50 -17.33
N ALA A 107 -28.13 45.24 -18.43
CA ALA A 107 -27.64 46.62 -18.43
C ALA A 107 -28.71 47.53 -17.84
N PRO A 108 -28.44 48.36 -16.81
CA PRO A 108 -29.36 49.42 -16.44
C PRO A 108 -29.17 50.60 -17.39
N ARG A 109 -30.23 50.95 -18.14
CA ARG A 109 -30.34 52.26 -18.81
C ARG A 109 -30.37 53.35 -17.74
N PRO A 110 -29.50 54.37 -17.76
CA PRO A 110 -29.71 55.54 -16.93
C PRO A 110 -30.86 56.37 -17.49
N ARG A 111 -31.75 56.74 -16.57
CA ARG A 111 -32.92 57.58 -16.76
C ARG A 111 -32.54 58.96 -17.31
N ARG A 112 -33.43 59.44 -18.18
CA ARG A 112 -33.62 60.82 -18.59
C ARG A 112 -33.76 61.72 -17.35
N SER A 113 -32.92 62.75 -17.26
CA SER A 113 -33.13 63.91 -16.39
C SER A 113 -33.35 65.14 -17.28
N ALA A 114 -34.24 66.01 -16.82
CA ALA A 114 -34.86 67.14 -17.51
C ALA A 114 -33.87 68.19 -18.03
#